data_AF-A0A7X9KNK7-F1
#
_entry.id   AF-A0A7X9KNK7-F1
#
_cell.length_a   1.000
_cell.length_b   1.000
_cell.length_c   1.000
_cell.angle_alpha   90.00
_cell.angle_beta   90.00
_cell.angle_gamma   90.00
#
_symmetry.space_group_name_H-M   'P 1'
#
loop_
_entity.id
_entity.type
_entity.pdbx_description
1 polymer ?
#
loop_
_entity_poly.entity_id
_entity_poly.type
_entity_poly.pdbx_seq_one_letter_code
_entity_poly.pdbx_strand_id
1 'polypeptide(L)'
;MDYPKNIRELGLDQLKEYFISIGDKKFRAMQTYEWLWKKNARKFSEMTNLSLDLRQKLEADFELNSISTDLVQNSADGTVKMRFRTFDNHLLEGVIIPTEKRFTACVSSQIGCSLSCSFCATGRMERKRNLSFEEIYDQVAILNEQSIKSFGSGLTNIVFMGMGEPLLNYKDVLKAIERITSTDSFGMSPKRITVSTAGVAKMIKKLGDDGVRFNLALSLHASNDIKRNEIMDINETNNIKSLTEALNYFYAKTKSAITLEYVLLN
;
A
#
# COMPACT_ATOMS: atom_id res chain seq x y z
N MET A 1 -25.87 10.00 13.34
CA MET A 1 -24.44 10.25 13.09
C MET A 1 -24.23 10.12 11.61
N ASP A 2 -23.46 11.03 11.00
CA ASP A 2 -23.07 10.89 9.60
C ASP A 2 -21.82 9.99 9.57
N TYR A 3 -22.00 8.72 9.20
CA TYR A 3 -20.90 7.77 9.12
C TYR A 3 -20.22 7.90 7.75
N PRO A 4 -18.88 7.70 7.64
CA PRO A 4 -18.22 7.60 6.35
C PRO A 4 -18.88 6.53 5.49
N LYS A 5 -18.97 6.79 4.19
CA LYS A 5 -19.62 5.88 3.25
C LYS A 5 -18.89 4.54 3.16
N ASN A 6 -17.56 4.53 3.27
CA ASN A 6 -16.77 3.30 3.26
C ASN A 6 -16.67 2.72 4.68
N ILE A 7 -17.18 1.50 4.87
CA ILE A 7 -17.16 0.82 6.18
C ILE A 7 -15.74 0.64 6.74
N ARG A 8 -14.73 0.53 5.87
CA ARG A 8 -13.33 0.33 6.27
C ARG A 8 -12.71 1.57 6.91
N GLU A 9 -13.34 2.74 6.79
CA GLU A 9 -12.91 3.93 7.52
C GLU A 9 -13.29 3.90 8.99
N LEU A 10 -14.27 3.08 9.38
CA LEU A 10 -14.71 2.96 10.76
C LEU A 10 -13.71 2.14 11.60
N GLY A 11 -13.25 2.74 12.69
CA GLY A 11 -12.59 2.02 13.77
C GLY A 11 -13.56 1.06 14.48
N LEU A 12 -13.02 0.12 15.25
CA LEU A 12 -13.84 -0.86 15.97
C LEU A 12 -14.87 -0.21 16.91
N ASP A 13 -14.53 0.90 17.56
CA ASP A 13 -15.46 1.60 18.45
C ASP A 13 -16.59 2.30 17.69
N GLN A 14 -16.30 2.89 16.53
CA GLN A 14 -17.33 3.47 15.67
C GLN A 14 -18.26 2.40 15.08
N LEU A 15 -17.73 1.20 14.77
CA LEU A 15 -18.57 0.05 14.40
C LEU A 15 -19.49 -0.35 15.57
N LYS A 16 -18.98 -0.39 16.81
CA LYS A 16 -19.83 -0.67 17.99
C LYS A 16 -20.96 0.34 18.10
N GLU A 17 -20.68 1.63 17.92
CA GLU A 17 -21.69 2.69 17.92
C GLU A 17 -22.73 2.50 16.82
N TYR A 18 -22.29 2.20 15.59
CA TYR A 18 -23.19 1.92 14.47
C TYR A 18 -24.13 0.75 14.79
N PHE A 19 -23.62 -0.38 15.26
CA PHE A 19 -24.45 -1.55 15.57
C PHE A 19 -25.47 -1.26 16.68
N ILE A 20 -25.12 -0.47 17.69
CA ILE A 20 -26.07 -0.02 18.72
C ILE A 20 -27.15 0.87 18.11
N SER A 21 -26.78 1.78 17.19
CA SER A 21 -27.70 2.73 16.58
C SER A 21 -28.80 2.07 15.74
N ILE A 22 -28.52 0.90 15.15
CA ILE A 22 -29.49 0.09 14.40
C ILE A 22 -30.21 -0.96 15.26
N GLY A 23 -30.01 -0.94 16.58
CA GLY A 23 -30.66 -1.85 17.53
C GLY A 23 -30.07 -3.26 17.59
N ASP A 24 -28.85 -3.48 17.08
CA ASP A 24 -28.17 -4.77 17.11
C ASP A 24 -27.14 -4.86 18.25
N LYS A 25 -26.61 -6.06 18.50
CA LYS A 25 -25.71 -6.37 19.61
C LYS A 25 -24.29 -5.92 19.29
N LYS A 26 -23.60 -5.34 20.30
CA LYS A 26 -22.21 -4.87 20.21
C LYS A 26 -21.21 -5.89 19.65
N PHE A 27 -21.42 -7.19 19.88
CA PHE A 27 -20.49 -8.22 19.39
C PHE A 27 -20.47 -8.35 17.87
N ARG A 28 -21.52 -7.88 17.16
CA ARG A 28 -21.55 -7.85 15.69
C ARG A 28 -20.45 -6.96 15.12
N ALA A 29 -20.10 -5.88 15.82
CA ALA A 29 -18.98 -5.02 15.45
C ALA A 29 -17.67 -5.80 15.35
N MET A 30 -17.37 -6.67 16.33
CA MET A 30 -16.17 -7.50 16.30
C MET A 30 -16.21 -8.50 15.14
N GLN A 31 -17.36 -9.14 14.91
CA GLN A 31 -17.50 -10.09 13.79
C GLN A 31 -17.25 -9.40 12.45
N THR A 32 -17.88 -8.25 12.20
CA THR A 32 -17.66 -7.45 10.98
C THR A 32 -16.21 -7.01 10.86
N TYR A 33 -15.61 -6.51 11.94
CA TYR A 33 -14.23 -6.05 11.95
C TYR A 33 -13.23 -7.18 11.61
N GLU A 34 -13.44 -8.39 12.15
CA GLU A 34 -12.62 -9.55 11.79
C GLU A 34 -12.80 -9.98 10.33
N TRP A 35 -14.01 -9.86 9.77
CA TRP A 35 -14.20 -10.10 8.35
C TRP A 35 -13.43 -9.12 7.48
N LEU A 36 -13.44 -7.84 7.83
CA LEU A 36 -12.73 -6.80 7.08
C LEU A 36 -11.21 -7.03 7.11
N TRP A 37 -10.62 -7.34 8.27
CA TRP A 37 -9.17 -7.26 8.46
C TRP A 37 -8.43 -8.58 8.72
N LYS A 38 -9.11 -9.64 9.17
CA LYS A 38 -8.48 -10.97 9.34
C LYS A 38 -8.82 -11.89 8.19
N LYS A 39 -10.08 -11.85 7.75
CA LYS A 39 -10.58 -12.72 6.68
C LYS A 39 -10.53 -12.05 5.30
N ASN A 40 -10.15 -10.77 5.25
CA ASN A 40 -10.00 -9.98 4.03
C ASN A 40 -11.25 -10.03 3.12
N ALA A 41 -12.42 -9.90 3.74
CA ALA A 41 -13.69 -9.90 3.02
C ALA A 41 -13.75 -8.73 2.04
N ARG A 42 -14.16 -9.04 0.81
CA ARG A 42 -14.29 -8.07 -0.29
C ARG A 42 -15.74 -7.76 -0.62
N LYS A 43 -16.69 -8.50 -0.03
CA LYS A 43 -18.14 -8.28 -0.14
C LYS A 43 -18.84 -8.59 1.18
N PHE A 44 -19.92 -7.87 1.49
CA PHE A 44 -20.74 -8.17 2.68
C PHE A 44 -21.33 -9.57 2.65
N SER A 45 -21.64 -10.10 1.46
CA SER A 45 -22.16 -11.45 1.27
C SER A 45 -21.22 -12.55 1.79
N GLU A 46 -19.91 -12.30 1.82
CA GLU A 46 -18.90 -13.24 2.33
C GLU A 46 -18.95 -13.41 3.85
N MET A 47 -19.58 -12.49 4.58
CA MET A 47 -19.64 -12.48 6.04
C MET A 47 -20.64 -13.50 6.60
N THR A 48 -20.38 -14.80 6.41
CA THR A 48 -21.35 -15.89 6.61
C THR A 48 -21.82 -16.12 8.06
N ASN A 49 -21.17 -15.51 9.05
CA ASN A 49 -21.63 -15.56 10.45
C ASN A 49 -22.58 -14.38 10.83
N LEU A 50 -22.86 -13.49 9.87
CA LEU A 50 -23.89 -12.46 9.95
C LEU A 50 -25.17 -12.97 9.28
N SER A 51 -26.34 -12.58 9.80
CA SER A 51 -27.62 -12.93 9.17
C SER A 51 -27.70 -12.33 7.76
N LEU A 52 -28.58 -12.87 6.92
CA LEU A 52 -28.83 -12.30 5.59
C LEU A 52 -29.31 -10.85 5.70
N ASP A 53 -30.28 -10.59 6.57
CA ASP A 53 -30.83 -9.25 6.82
C ASP A 53 -29.75 -8.25 7.24
N LEU A 54 -28.81 -8.67 8.09
CA LEU A 54 -27.73 -7.80 8.54
C LEU A 54 -26.73 -7.50 7.41
N ARG A 55 -26.42 -8.49 6.56
CA ARG A 55 -25.56 -8.26 5.38
C ARG A 55 -26.22 -7.28 4.41
N GLN A 56 -27.51 -7.41 4.16
CA GLN A 56 -28.29 -6.47 3.34
C GLN A 56 -28.33 -5.07 3.97
N LYS A 57 -28.48 -4.98 5.29
CA LYS A 57 -28.46 -3.69 6.01
C LYS A 57 -27.10 -3.00 5.88
N LEU A 58 -25.99 -3.74 6.02
CA LEU A 58 -24.65 -3.19 5.82
C LEU A 58 -24.42 -2.73 4.38
N GLU A 59 -24.93 -3.48 3.39
CA GLU A 59 -24.83 -3.12 1.97
C GLU A 59 -25.68 -1.89 1.60
N ALA A 60 -26.79 -1.66 2.31
CA ALA A 60 -27.60 -0.45 2.15
C ALA A 60 -26.96 0.79 2.81
N ASP A 61 -26.29 0.60 3.96
CA ASP A 61 -25.77 1.70 4.76
C ASP A 61 -24.31 2.07 4.40
N PHE A 62 -23.53 1.14 3.81
CA PHE A 62 -22.11 1.32 3.53
C PHE A 62 -21.66 0.76 2.18
N GLU A 63 -20.54 1.29 1.70
CA GLU A 63 -19.72 0.74 0.63
C GLU A 63 -18.57 -0.11 1.20
N LEU A 64 -18.24 -1.18 0.50
CA LEU A 64 -17.03 -1.98 0.68
C LEU A 64 -16.25 -2.00 -0.64
N ASN A 65 -15.67 -0.86 -0.99
CA ASN A 65 -14.94 -0.71 -2.25
C ASN A 65 -13.63 -1.47 -2.18
N SER A 66 -13.56 -2.65 -2.80
CA SER A 66 -12.36 -3.49 -2.86
C SER A 66 -11.78 -3.60 -4.26
N ILE A 67 -10.49 -3.89 -4.39
CA ILE A 67 -9.93 -4.28 -5.70
C ILE A 67 -10.23 -5.75 -6.01
N SER A 68 -10.26 -6.09 -7.29
CA SER A 68 -10.42 -7.47 -7.77
C SER A 68 -9.27 -7.88 -8.68
N THR A 69 -8.97 -9.18 -8.74
CA THR A 69 -7.96 -9.72 -9.67
C THR A 69 -8.51 -9.74 -11.09
N ASP A 70 -7.80 -9.12 -12.02
CA ASP A 70 -8.15 -9.04 -13.44
C ASP A 70 -7.29 -9.99 -14.29
N LEU A 71 -5.99 -10.09 -14.00
CA LEU A 71 -5.07 -10.97 -14.71
C LEU A 71 -3.98 -11.50 -13.77
N VAL A 72 -3.56 -12.74 -13.98
CA VAL A 72 -2.38 -13.33 -13.33
C VAL A 72 -1.44 -13.89 -14.39
N GLN A 73 -0.16 -13.52 -14.31
CA GLN A 73 0.89 -13.99 -15.20
C GLN A 73 2.02 -14.59 -14.37
N ASN A 74 2.45 -15.79 -14.74
CA ASN A 74 3.56 -16.48 -14.08
C ASN A 74 4.79 -16.45 -14.99
N SER A 75 5.91 -16.05 -14.42
CA SER A 75 7.23 -16.05 -15.07
C SER A 75 7.92 -17.40 -14.85
N ALA A 76 8.89 -17.72 -15.71
CA ALA A 76 9.70 -18.94 -15.61
C ALA A 76 10.60 -18.96 -14.36
N ASP A 77 10.96 -17.78 -13.83
CA ASP A 77 11.73 -17.63 -12.58
C ASP A 77 10.88 -17.74 -11.31
N GLY A 78 9.58 -18.03 -11.47
CA GLY A 78 8.61 -18.12 -10.37
C GLY A 78 7.94 -16.79 -10.02
N THR A 79 8.39 -15.65 -10.55
CA THR A 79 7.73 -14.36 -10.33
C THR A 79 6.27 -14.41 -10.77
N VAL A 80 5.35 -13.95 -9.91
CA VAL A 80 3.92 -13.85 -10.24
C VAL A 80 3.55 -12.38 -10.35
N LYS A 81 3.18 -11.95 -11.56
CA LYS A 81 2.66 -10.61 -11.81
C LYS A 81 1.13 -10.66 -11.83
N MET A 82 0.49 -9.78 -11.08
CA MET A 82 -0.96 -9.65 -11.02
C MET A 82 -1.38 -8.26 -11.49
N ARG A 83 -2.46 -8.21 -12.25
CA ARG A 83 -3.18 -6.97 -12.55
C ARG A 83 -4.47 -6.96 -11.75
N PHE A 84 -4.71 -5.86 -11.04
CA PHE A 84 -5.93 -5.63 -10.29
C PHE A 84 -6.80 -4.58 -10.99
N ARG A 85 -8.10 -4.64 -10.71
CA ARG A 85 -9.10 -3.66 -11.13
C ARG A 85 -9.73 -3.03 -9.90
N THR A 86 -9.70 -1.71 -9.82
CA THR A 86 -10.35 -0.92 -8.77
C THR A 86 -11.86 -0.84 -9.00
N PHE A 87 -12.61 -0.39 -7.98
CA PHE A 87 -14.06 -0.21 -8.06
C PHE A 87 -14.48 0.79 -9.17
N ASP A 88 -13.62 1.75 -9.49
CA ASP A 88 -13.79 2.75 -10.55
C ASP A 88 -13.08 2.35 -11.87
N ASN A 89 -12.82 1.05 -12.06
CA ASN A 89 -12.33 0.43 -13.30
C ASN A 89 -10.90 0.81 -13.75
N HIS A 90 -10.10 1.43 -12.90
CA HIS A 90 -8.68 1.60 -13.17
C HIS A 90 -7.93 0.28 -12.98
N LEU A 91 -6.82 0.14 -13.71
CA LEU A 91 -5.92 -1.01 -13.60
C LEU A 91 -4.64 -0.61 -12.86
N LEU A 92 -4.20 -1.49 -11.98
CA LEU A 92 -2.91 -1.40 -11.31
C LEU A 92 -2.24 -2.77 -11.26
N GLU A 93 -0.97 -2.80 -10.90
CA GLU A 93 -0.19 -4.03 -10.86
C GLU A 93 0.39 -4.28 -9.46
N GLY A 94 0.54 -5.55 -9.13
CA GLY A 94 1.33 -6.03 -8.01
C GLY A 94 2.12 -7.27 -8.40
N VAL A 95 3.25 -7.50 -7.73
CA VAL A 95 4.17 -8.59 -8.10
C VAL A 95 4.56 -9.37 -6.85
N ILE A 96 4.63 -10.69 -6.97
CA ILE A 96 5.26 -11.56 -5.99
C ILE A 96 6.60 -12.00 -6.56
N ILE A 97 7.67 -11.67 -5.84
CA ILE A 97 9.04 -12.04 -6.17
C ILE A 97 9.47 -13.12 -5.18
N PRO A 98 9.39 -14.41 -5.53
CA PRO A 98 9.88 -15.48 -4.70
C PRO A 98 11.41 -15.55 -4.74
N THR A 99 12.00 -15.87 -3.61
CA THR A 99 13.41 -16.24 -3.46
C THR A 99 13.48 -17.43 -2.52
N GLU A 100 14.64 -18.08 -2.40
CA GLU A 100 14.81 -19.25 -1.51
C GLU A 100 14.33 -19.03 -0.06
N LYS A 101 14.43 -17.79 0.45
CA LYS A 101 14.16 -17.48 1.86
C LYS A 101 13.03 -16.48 2.08
N ARG A 102 12.56 -15.81 1.02
CA ARG A 102 11.64 -14.66 1.13
C ARG A 102 10.64 -14.64 -0.01
N PHE A 103 9.42 -14.24 0.32
CA PHE A 103 8.35 -13.93 -0.64
C PHE A 103 8.04 -12.44 -0.51
N THR A 104 8.43 -11.67 -1.53
CA THR A 104 8.31 -10.20 -1.49
C THR A 104 7.16 -9.75 -2.36
N ALA A 105 6.21 -9.01 -1.78
CA ALA A 105 5.18 -8.31 -2.53
C ALA A 105 5.68 -6.92 -2.94
N CYS A 106 5.61 -6.62 -4.24
CA CYS A 106 5.74 -5.27 -4.78
C CYS A 106 4.34 -4.68 -4.95
N VAL A 107 4.06 -3.57 -4.25
CA VAL A 107 2.73 -2.95 -4.21
C VAL A 107 2.75 -1.54 -4.78
N SER A 108 1.64 -1.18 -5.44
CA SER A 108 1.38 0.14 -6.01
C SER A 108 0.78 1.09 -4.97
N SER A 109 1.06 2.38 -5.13
CA SER A 109 0.55 3.46 -4.28
C SER A 109 -0.36 4.45 -5.03
N GLN A 110 -0.32 4.48 -6.37
CA GLN A 110 -1.14 5.37 -7.20
C GLN A 110 -1.55 4.67 -8.51
N ILE A 111 -2.57 5.22 -9.18
CA ILE A 111 -2.89 4.91 -10.58
C ILE A 111 -2.11 5.88 -11.48
N GLY A 112 -1.06 5.39 -12.13
CA GLY A 112 -0.08 6.20 -12.84
C GLY A 112 0.91 6.90 -11.90
N CYS A 113 1.79 7.76 -12.43
CA CYS A 113 2.74 8.53 -11.63
C CYS A 113 3.05 9.88 -12.32
N SER A 114 3.13 10.96 -11.54
CA SER A 114 3.34 12.31 -12.08
C SER A 114 4.80 12.77 -12.08
N LEU A 115 5.74 11.88 -11.74
CA LEU A 115 7.16 12.25 -11.62
C LEU A 115 7.97 12.04 -12.90
N SER A 116 7.34 11.50 -13.95
CA SER A 116 7.86 11.48 -15.32
C SER A 116 9.27 10.90 -15.53
N CYS A 117 9.76 10.03 -14.64
CA CYS A 117 11.08 9.41 -14.77
C CYS A 117 11.22 8.71 -16.14
N SER A 118 12.23 9.07 -16.94
CA SER A 118 12.31 8.70 -18.36
C SER A 118 12.47 7.19 -18.62
N PHE A 119 13.06 6.49 -17.65
CA PHE A 119 13.27 5.04 -17.63
C PHE A 119 12.07 4.26 -17.07
N CYS A 120 11.06 4.93 -16.52
CA CYS A 120 9.91 4.29 -15.87
C CYS A 120 8.71 4.22 -16.81
N ALA A 121 8.19 3.01 -17.06
CA ALA A 121 6.96 2.84 -17.86
C ALA A 121 5.76 3.57 -17.23
N THR A 122 5.61 3.52 -15.91
CA THR A 122 4.54 4.25 -15.19
C THR A 122 4.71 5.76 -15.24
N GLY A 123 5.95 6.27 -15.35
CA GLY A 123 6.23 7.70 -15.53
C GLY A 123 5.72 8.24 -16.87
N ARG A 124 5.46 7.37 -17.86
CA ARG A 124 4.85 7.74 -19.15
C ARG A 124 3.32 7.69 -19.13
N MET A 125 2.74 7.19 -18.05
CA MET A 125 1.28 7.09 -17.89
C MET A 125 0.75 8.34 -17.17
N GLU A 126 -0.40 8.84 -17.61
CA GLU A 126 -1.08 9.92 -16.91
C GLU A 126 -1.45 9.48 -15.48
N ARG A 127 -1.08 10.30 -14.49
CA ARG A 127 -1.53 10.09 -13.11
C ARG A 127 -3.03 10.38 -13.00
N LYS A 128 -3.82 9.37 -12.62
CA LYS A 128 -5.26 9.50 -12.42
C LYS A 128 -5.61 9.89 -10.98
N ARG A 129 -5.20 9.08 -10.00
CA ARG A 129 -5.45 9.35 -8.57
C ARG A 129 -4.53 8.55 -7.65
N ASN A 130 -4.55 8.91 -6.38
CA ASN A 130 -4.00 8.10 -5.31
C ASN A 130 -4.86 6.85 -5.09
N LEU A 131 -4.22 5.75 -4.69
CA LEU A 131 -4.93 4.61 -4.13
C LEU A 131 -5.32 4.93 -2.69
N SER A 132 -6.53 4.55 -2.30
CA SER A 132 -6.96 4.59 -0.91
C SER A 132 -6.20 3.55 -0.07
N PHE A 133 -6.12 3.75 1.24
CA PHE A 133 -5.38 2.84 2.13
C PHE A 133 -5.90 1.40 2.03
N GLU A 134 -7.19 1.23 1.78
CA GLU A 134 -7.85 -0.04 1.68
C GLU A 134 -7.61 -0.74 0.34
N GLU A 135 -7.42 0.00 -0.75
CA GLU A 135 -6.94 -0.56 -2.04
C GLU A 135 -5.48 -1.02 -1.94
N ILE A 136 -4.64 -0.31 -1.19
CA ILE A 136 -3.25 -0.74 -0.91
C ILE A 136 -3.25 -2.01 -0.05
N TYR A 137 -4.09 -2.04 0.99
CA TYR A 137 -4.26 -3.21 1.85
C TYR A 137 -4.73 -4.44 1.05
N ASP A 138 -5.70 -4.26 0.15
CA ASP A 138 -6.22 -5.37 -0.66
C ASP A 138 -5.16 -5.97 -1.59
N GLN A 139 -4.24 -5.16 -2.13
CA GLN A 139 -3.10 -5.69 -2.90
C GLN A 139 -2.30 -6.68 -2.06
N VAL A 140 -1.96 -6.30 -0.81
CA VAL A 140 -1.19 -7.18 0.09
C VAL A 140 -1.96 -8.44 0.42
N ALA A 141 -3.27 -8.33 0.70
CA ALA A 141 -4.10 -9.47 1.02
C ALA A 141 -4.20 -10.47 -0.15
N ILE A 142 -4.48 -9.97 -1.35
CA ILE A 142 -4.61 -10.80 -2.55
C ILE A 142 -3.25 -11.42 -2.92
N LEU A 143 -2.16 -10.65 -2.84
CA LEU A 143 -0.81 -11.17 -3.09
C LEU A 143 -0.41 -12.22 -2.05
N ASN A 144 -0.83 -12.09 -0.79
CA ASN A 144 -0.58 -13.09 0.25
C ASN A 144 -1.36 -14.38 0.01
N GLU A 145 -2.65 -14.27 -0.33
CA GLU A 145 -3.47 -15.42 -0.73
C GLU A 145 -2.85 -16.14 -1.94
N GLN A 146 -2.40 -15.38 -2.95
CA GLN A 146 -1.74 -15.93 -4.13
C GLN A 146 -0.37 -16.54 -3.80
N SER A 147 0.41 -15.95 -2.88
CA SER A 147 1.70 -16.49 -2.43
C SER A 147 1.50 -17.85 -1.75
N ILE A 148 0.53 -17.97 -0.84
CA ILE A 148 0.20 -19.22 -0.17
C ILE A 148 -0.25 -20.27 -1.19
N LYS A 149 -1.07 -19.87 -2.17
CA LYS A 149 -1.54 -20.77 -3.24
C LYS A 149 -0.41 -21.26 -4.15
N SER A 150 0.49 -20.37 -4.58
CA SER A 150 1.56 -20.69 -5.52
C SER A 150 2.75 -21.39 -4.87
N PHE A 151 3.06 -21.08 -3.61
CA PHE A 151 4.34 -21.46 -2.97
C PHE A 151 4.17 -22.14 -1.60
N GLY A 152 2.95 -22.29 -1.09
CA GLY A 152 2.69 -22.87 0.23
C GLY A 152 3.09 -21.97 1.41
N SER A 153 3.50 -20.73 1.15
CA SER A 153 3.95 -19.79 2.17
C SER A 153 3.46 -18.36 1.92
N GLY A 154 3.18 -17.64 2.99
CA GLY A 154 2.74 -16.24 2.94
C GLY A 154 3.87 -15.26 2.63
N LEU A 155 3.50 -14.00 2.43
CA LEU A 155 4.46 -12.91 2.19
C LEU A 155 5.34 -12.70 3.42
N THR A 156 6.64 -12.55 3.18
CA THR A 156 7.62 -12.25 4.23
C THR A 156 8.11 -10.81 4.18
N ASN A 157 7.88 -10.10 3.07
CA ASN A 157 8.36 -8.76 2.80
C ASN A 157 7.38 -8.00 1.90
N ILE A 158 7.31 -6.69 2.07
CA ILE A 158 6.54 -5.78 1.21
C ILE A 158 7.45 -4.63 0.79
N VAL A 159 7.42 -4.28 -0.49
CA VAL A 159 8.10 -3.10 -1.03
C VAL A 159 7.10 -2.22 -1.78
N PHE A 160 7.07 -0.93 -1.43
CA PHE A 160 6.30 0.07 -2.17
C PHE A 160 7.14 0.56 -3.34
N MET A 161 7.27 -0.30 -4.35
CA MET A 161 8.04 -0.09 -5.59
C MET A 161 7.20 -0.40 -6.83
N GLY A 162 5.88 -0.48 -6.68
CA GLY A 162 4.94 -0.64 -7.79
C GLY A 162 4.67 0.71 -8.47
N MET A 163 3.43 0.89 -8.93
CA MET A 163 3.01 2.12 -9.58
C MET A 163 2.86 3.28 -8.58
N GLY A 164 3.41 4.45 -8.93
CA GLY A 164 3.22 5.70 -8.18
C GLY A 164 4.37 6.09 -7.24
N GLU A 165 4.31 7.31 -6.74
CA GLU A 165 5.20 7.84 -5.70
C GLU A 165 4.52 7.74 -4.32
N PRO A 166 4.99 6.85 -3.43
CA PRO A 166 4.37 6.64 -2.12
C PRO A 166 4.29 7.91 -1.27
N LEU A 167 5.28 8.80 -1.34
CA LEU A 167 5.28 10.01 -0.51
C LEU A 167 4.31 11.10 -1.01
N LEU A 168 3.82 11.01 -2.25
CA LEU A 168 2.71 11.81 -2.75
C LEU A 168 1.34 11.18 -2.43
N ASN A 169 1.35 9.97 -1.86
CA ASN A 169 0.18 9.32 -1.27
C ASN A 169 0.36 9.00 0.22
N TYR A 170 0.98 9.94 0.94
CA TYR A 170 1.49 9.76 2.29
C TYR A 170 0.45 9.21 3.28
N LYS A 171 -0.73 9.84 3.34
CA LYS A 171 -1.79 9.49 4.30
C LYS A 171 -2.25 8.05 4.13
N ASP A 172 -2.57 7.66 2.89
CA ASP A 172 -3.10 6.33 2.61
C ASP A 172 -2.04 5.24 2.70
N VAL A 173 -0.80 5.52 2.29
CA VAL A 173 0.33 4.59 2.45
C VAL A 173 0.57 4.29 3.94
N LEU A 174 0.61 5.32 4.79
CA LEU A 174 0.84 5.11 6.23
C LEU A 174 -0.33 4.40 6.91
N LYS A 175 -1.57 4.75 6.59
CA LYS A 175 -2.75 4.07 7.11
C LYS A 175 -2.80 2.60 6.66
N ALA A 176 -2.38 2.31 5.42
CA ALA A 176 -2.25 0.93 4.94
C ALA A 176 -1.17 0.16 5.70
N ILE A 177 0.02 0.75 5.89
CA ILE A 177 1.11 0.13 6.67
C ILE A 177 0.68 -0.11 8.12
N GLU A 178 -0.02 0.84 8.74
CA GLU A 178 -0.56 0.66 10.10
C GLU A 178 -1.48 -0.56 10.16
N ARG A 179 -2.41 -0.70 9.22
CA ARG A 179 -3.28 -1.89 9.14
C ARG A 179 -2.53 -3.18 8.82
N ILE A 180 -1.55 -3.16 7.93
CA ILE A 180 -0.73 -4.35 7.62
C ILE A 180 0.08 -4.80 8.85
N THR A 181 0.50 -3.86 9.69
CA THR A 181 1.36 -4.14 10.85
C THR A 181 0.57 -4.41 12.13
N SER A 182 -0.76 -4.21 12.12
CA SER A 182 -1.61 -4.42 13.29
C SER A 182 -1.78 -5.91 13.62
N THR A 183 -1.86 -6.24 14.91
CA THR A 183 -1.96 -7.63 15.41
C THR A 183 -3.32 -8.26 15.14
N ASP A 184 -4.33 -7.45 14.86
CA ASP A 184 -5.68 -7.86 14.45
C ASP A 184 -5.85 -7.97 12.93
N SER A 185 -4.74 -7.90 12.18
CA SER A 185 -4.65 -8.10 10.73
C SER A 185 -3.46 -9.02 10.40
N PHE A 186 -2.53 -8.62 9.53
CA PHE A 186 -1.37 -9.45 9.15
C PHE A 186 -0.30 -9.56 10.25
N GLY A 187 -0.26 -8.64 11.20
CA GLY A 187 0.77 -8.62 12.25
C GLY A 187 2.20 -8.57 11.71
N MET A 188 2.40 -8.05 10.50
CA MET A 188 3.71 -8.03 9.86
C MET A 188 4.62 -7.05 10.59
N SER A 189 5.87 -7.46 10.86
CA SER A 189 6.86 -6.54 11.41
C SER A 189 7.09 -5.36 10.46
N PRO A 190 7.02 -4.10 10.91
CA PRO A 190 7.32 -2.93 10.06
C PRO A 190 8.69 -3.01 9.39
N LYS A 191 9.66 -3.70 10.01
CA LYS A 191 11.02 -3.90 9.46
C LYS A 191 11.06 -4.78 8.22
N ARG A 192 9.96 -5.45 7.87
CA ARG A 192 9.79 -6.23 6.63
C ARG A 192 9.20 -5.40 5.49
N ILE A 193 8.83 -4.15 5.76
CA ILE A 193 8.26 -3.21 4.81
C ILE A 193 9.32 -2.19 4.42
N THR A 194 9.47 -1.95 3.11
CA THR A 194 10.32 -0.88 2.57
C THR A 194 9.47 0.07 1.74
N VAL A 195 9.55 1.36 2.04
CA VAL A 195 8.93 2.41 1.24
C VAL A 195 10.00 3.06 0.38
N SER A 196 9.86 3.01 -0.94
CA SER A 196 10.73 3.73 -1.86
C SER A 196 10.16 5.12 -2.19
N THR A 197 11.03 6.06 -2.52
CA THR A 197 10.66 7.39 -3.01
C THR A 197 11.65 7.85 -4.07
N ALA A 198 11.15 8.59 -5.06
CA ALA A 198 11.94 9.34 -6.03
C ALA A 198 12.57 10.61 -5.43
N GLY A 199 12.31 10.92 -4.15
CA GLY A 199 13.01 11.98 -3.44
C GLY A 199 12.16 13.22 -3.19
N VAL A 200 10.97 13.06 -2.59
CA VAL A 200 10.18 14.20 -2.09
C VAL A 200 10.76 14.67 -0.76
N ALA A 201 11.77 15.55 -0.78
CA ALA A 201 12.63 15.87 0.36
C ALA A 201 11.85 16.34 1.61
N LYS A 202 10.81 17.17 1.41
CA LYS A 202 9.91 17.61 2.49
C LYS A 202 9.21 16.43 3.17
N MET A 203 8.76 15.45 2.40
CA MET A 203 8.04 14.28 2.92
C MET A 203 8.98 13.28 3.57
N ILE A 204 10.24 13.18 3.13
CA ILE A 204 11.28 12.41 3.82
C ILE A 204 11.51 12.95 5.24
N LYS A 205 11.57 14.29 5.40
CA LYS A 205 11.67 14.91 6.74
C LYS A 205 10.45 14.57 7.59
N LYS A 206 9.25 14.63 6.99
CA LYS A 206 8.00 14.25 7.66
C LYS A 206 7.99 12.78 8.13
N LEU A 207 8.53 11.84 7.35
CA LEU A 207 8.71 10.45 7.80
C LEU A 207 9.55 10.37 9.08
N GLY A 208 10.60 11.21 9.17
CA GLY A 208 11.44 11.31 10.36
C GLY A 208 10.68 11.87 11.57
N ASP A 209 9.85 12.89 11.36
CA ASP A 209 9.03 13.50 12.42
C ASP A 209 7.93 12.56 12.92
N ASP A 210 7.31 11.80 12.02
CA ASP A 210 6.28 10.81 12.35
C ASP A 210 6.87 9.52 12.96
N GLY A 211 8.20 9.42 13.09
CA GLY A 211 8.87 8.31 13.78
C GLY A 211 8.61 6.94 13.14
N VAL A 212 8.51 6.89 11.80
CA VAL A 212 8.15 5.67 11.09
C VAL A 212 9.12 4.52 11.37
N ARG A 213 8.59 3.29 11.36
CA ARG A 213 9.35 2.09 11.75
C ARG A 213 9.78 1.20 10.58
N PHE A 214 9.22 1.43 9.39
CA PHE A 214 9.59 0.74 8.15
C PHE A 214 10.93 1.22 7.58
N ASN A 215 11.48 0.50 6.60
CA ASN A 215 12.73 0.87 5.95
C ASN A 215 12.47 1.90 4.83
N LEU A 216 13.42 2.82 4.62
CA LEU A 216 13.38 3.80 3.54
C LEU A 216 14.36 3.42 2.43
N ALA A 217 13.88 3.47 1.18
CA ALA A 217 14.72 3.44 -0.01
C ALA A 217 14.58 4.76 -0.79
N LEU A 218 15.70 5.26 -1.33
CA LEU A 218 15.73 6.42 -2.22
C LEU A 218 16.16 5.98 -3.62
N SER A 219 15.31 6.24 -4.60
CA SER A 219 15.63 6.19 -6.02
C SER A 219 16.52 7.39 -6.40
N LEU A 220 17.83 7.18 -6.33
CA LEU A 220 18.84 8.22 -6.56
C LEU A 220 19.23 8.34 -8.03
N HIS A 221 19.71 7.22 -8.60
CA HIS A 221 19.97 6.98 -10.03
C HIS A 221 20.98 7.89 -10.76
N ALA A 222 21.55 8.88 -10.09
CA ALA A 222 22.62 9.73 -10.61
C ALA A 222 23.47 10.27 -9.45
N SER A 223 24.77 10.45 -9.68
CA SER A 223 25.71 11.00 -8.69
C SER A 223 25.82 12.53 -8.68
N ASN A 224 25.22 13.21 -9.66
CA ASN A 224 25.22 14.67 -9.77
C ASN A 224 23.89 15.17 -10.36
N ASP A 225 23.56 16.43 -10.08
CA ASP A 225 22.28 17.04 -10.47
C ASP A 225 22.09 17.13 -11.99
N ILE A 226 23.17 17.36 -12.76
CA ILE A 226 23.11 17.45 -14.22
C ILE A 226 22.53 16.15 -14.79
N LYS A 227 23.13 15.01 -14.40
CA LYS A 227 22.68 13.69 -14.86
C LYS A 227 21.31 13.33 -14.32
N ARG A 228 21.01 13.70 -13.07
CA ARG A 228 19.72 13.38 -12.45
C ARG A 228 18.56 14.12 -13.12
N ASN A 229 18.76 15.39 -13.50
CA ASN A 229 17.78 16.17 -14.26
C ASN A 229 17.47 15.56 -15.64
N GLU A 230 18.42 14.88 -16.28
CA GLU A 230 18.16 14.20 -17.58
C GLU A 230 17.17 13.03 -17.46
N ILE A 231 17.02 12.43 -16.26
CA ILE A 231 16.26 11.18 -16.08
C ILE A 231 15.12 11.27 -15.05
N MET A 232 15.12 12.28 -14.19
CA MET A 232 14.18 12.46 -13.08
C MET A 232 13.86 13.94 -12.86
N ASP A 233 12.77 14.43 -13.46
CA ASP A 233 12.32 15.84 -13.39
C ASP A 233 12.19 16.38 -11.96
N ILE A 234 11.84 15.52 -10.99
CA ILE A 234 11.74 15.90 -9.57
C ILE A 234 13.04 16.53 -9.02
N ASN A 235 14.18 16.23 -9.63
CA ASN A 235 15.47 16.76 -9.19
C ASN A 235 15.59 18.29 -9.34
N GLU A 236 14.84 18.90 -10.26
CA GLU A 236 14.83 20.36 -10.41
C GLU A 236 14.34 21.08 -9.14
N THR A 237 13.42 20.45 -8.41
CA THR A 237 12.86 20.98 -7.16
C THR A 237 13.42 20.31 -5.91
N ASN A 238 13.98 19.10 -6.05
CA ASN A 238 14.54 18.29 -4.97
C ASN A 238 15.92 17.75 -5.38
N ASN A 239 16.88 18.67 -5.52
CA ASN A 239 18.25 18.37 -5.92
C ASN A 239 18.99 17.49 -4.90
N ILE A 240 20.15 16.94 -5.28
CA ILE A 240 20.92 16.01 -4.44
C ILE A 240 21.25 16.61 -3.07
N LYS A 241 21.60 17.91 -3.00
CA LYS A 241 21.86 18.58 -1.72
C LYS A 241 20.64 18.53 -0.79
N SER A 242 19.47 18.89 -1.31
CA SER A 242 18.22 18.87 -0.54
C SER A 242 17.85 17.44 -0.07
N LEU A 243 18.15 16.43 -0.89
CA LEU A 243 17.97 15.03 -0.54
C LEU A 243 18.94 14.63 0.57
N THR A 244 20.23 14.93 0.44
CA THR A 244 21.23 14.64 1.48
C THR A 244 20.81 15.23 2.83
N GLU A 245 20.35 16.49 2.86
CA GLU A 245 19.83 17.12 4.08
C GLU A 245 18.61 16.38 4.65
N ALA A 246 17.65 16.01 3.80
CA ALA A 246 16.45 15.29 4.23
C ALA A 246 16.76 13.88 4.76
N LEU A 247 17.64 13.14 4.09
CA LEU A 247 18.08 11.80 4.50
C LEU A 247 18.84 11.85 5.83
N ASN A 248 19.75 12.81 5.99
CA ASN A 248 20.47 13.00 7.26
C ASN A 248 19.51 13.32 8.41
N TYR A 249 18.50 14.17 8.15
CA TYR A 249 17.46 14.48 9.13
C TYR A 249 16.63 13.24 9.50
N PHE A 250 16.17 12.47 8.50
CA PHE A 250 15.45 11.22 8.70
C PHE A 250 16.26 10.22 9.53
N TYR A 251 17.54 10.03 9.20
CA TYR A 251 18.44 9.14 9.94
C TYR A 251 18.66 9.63 11.36
N ALA A 252 18.85 10.94 11.58
CA ALA A 252 19.04 11.49 12.91
C ALA A 252 17.85 11.20 13.85
N LYS A 253 16.62 11.25 13.32
CA LYS A 253 15.37 10.97 14.04
C LYS A 253 15.11 9.48 14.27
N THR A 254 15.31 8.64 13.26
CA THR A 254 14.83 7.25 13.26
C THR A 254 15.92 6.22 13.50
N LYS A 255 17.19 6.58 13.28
CA LYS A 255 18.36 5.69 13.24
C LYS A 255 18.22 4.51 12.26
N SER A 256 17.27 4.58 11.33
CA SER A 256 17.03 3.53 10.34
C SER A 256 17.97 3.73 9.16
N ALA A 257 18.67 2.67 8.75
CA ALA A 257 19.47 2.68 7.53
C ALA A 257 18.60 3.00 6.30
N ILE A 258 19.21 3.66 5.32
CA ILE A 258 18.57 4.11 4.09
C ILE A 258 19.21 3.34 2.94
N THR A 259 18.38 2.70 2.12
CA THR A 259 18.85 2.04 0.89
C THR A 259 18.89 3.06 -0.25
N LEU A 260 19.97 3.07 -1.02
CA LEU A 260 20.06 3.86 -2.24
C LEU A 260 19.85 2.94 -3.45
N GLU A 261 18.86 3.26 -4.26
CA GLU A 261 18.59 2.55 -5.51
C GLU A 261 19.24 3.29 -6.67
N TYR A 262 19.94 2.55 -7.51
CA TYR A 262 20.68 3.09 -8.65
C TYR A 262 20.44 2.21 -9.86
N VAL A 263 19.59 2.66 -10.79
CA VAL A 263 19.38 1.97 -12.06
C VAL A 263 20.60 2.20 -12.96
N LEU A 264 21.06 1.15 -13.61
CA LEU A 264 22.14 1.25 -14.60
C LEU A 264 21.50 1.46 -15.97
N LEU A 265 21.70 2.64 -16.53
CA LEU A 265 21.22 3.03 -17.85
C LEU A 265 22.41 3.06 -18.80
N ASN A 266 22.25 2.44 -19.97
CA ASN A 266 23.24 2.44 -21.05
C ASN A 266 23.04 3.63 -21.98
#